data_AF-A0A349M2L9-F1
#
_entry.id   AF-A0A349M2L9-F1
#
_cell.length_a   1.000
_cell.length_b   1.000
_cell.length_c   1.000
_cell.angle_alpha   90.00
_cell.angle_beta   90.00
_cell.angle_gamma   90.00
#
_symmetry.space_group_name_H-M   'P 1'
#
loop_
_entity.id
_entity.type
_entity.pdbx_description
1 polymer ?
#
loop_
_entity_poly.entity_id
_entity_poly.type
_entity_poly.pdbx_seq_one_letter_code
_entity_poly.pdbx_strand_id
1 'polypeptide(L)' 'ISPPCQSESIMTRVGSQDQLLLKVKGGHIGMMAGSGALKRTWPQIDAWLAARSD' A
#
# COMPACT_ATOMS: atom_id res chain seq x y z
N ILE A 1 10.69 -3.65 -11.00
CA ILE A 1 9.33 -3.05 -11.00
C ILE A 1 8.33 -4.19 -11.14
N SER A 2 7.25 -4.20 -10.34
CA SER A 2 6.27 -5.30 -10.34
C SER A 2 4.92 -4.80 -10.85
N PRO A 3 4.30 -5.45 -11.86
CA PRO A 3 2.96 -5.11 -12.29
C PRO A 3 1.91 -5.37 -11.19
N PRO A 4 0.78 -4.64 -11.16
CA PRO A 4 -0.24 -4.82 -10.12
C PRO A 4 -0.73 -6.26 -9.96
N CYS A 5 -0.95 -6.99 -11.06
CA CYS A 5 -1.44 -8.37 -11.00
C CYS A 5 -0.54 -9.32 -10.20
N GLN A 6 0.78 -9.08 -10.19
CA GLN A 6 1.73 -9.88 -9.41
C GLN A 6 1.56 -9.59 -7.90
N SER A 7 1.47 -8.31 -7.53
CA SER A 7 1.28 -7.89 -6.14
C SER A 7 -0.10 -8.22 -5.58
N GLU A 8 -1.16 -8.18 -6.41
CA GLU A 8 -2.54 -8.46 -5.98
C GLU A 8 -2.75 -9.95 -5.65
N SER A 9 -2.07 -10.85 -6.37
CA SER A 9 -2.23 -12.30 -6.21
C SER A 9 -1.84 -12.83 -4.84
N ILE A 10 -1.03 -12.10 -4.07
CA ILE A 10 -0.58 -12.51 -2.73
C ILE A 10 -1.71 -12.48 -1.70
N MET A 11 -2.73 -11.64 -1.92
CA MET A 11 -3.84 -11.42 -0.97
C MET A 11 -4.67 -12.67 -0.71
N THR A 12 -4.65 -13.64 -1.62
CA THR A 12 -5.34 -14.94 -1.48
C THR A 12 -4.43 -16.06 -0.96
N ARG A 13 -3.14 -15.78 -0.75
CA ARG A 13 -2.13 -16.78 -0.34
C ARG A 13 -1.65 -16.58 1.08
N VAL A 14 -1.71 -15.37 1.61
CA VAL A 14 -1.30 -15.08 2.99
C VAL A 14 -2.42 -15.43 3.96
N GLY A 15 -2.08 -16.07 5.08
CA GLY A 15 -3.04 -16.48 6.10
C GLY A 15 -3.44 -15.37 7.09
N SER A 16 -2.89 -14.16 6.94
CA SER A 16 -3.23 -13.03 7.81
C SER A 16 -4.66 -12.57 7.53
N GLN A 17 -5.47 -12.48 8.58
CA GLN A 17 -6.79 -11.84 8.51
C GLN A 17 -6.68 -10.31 8.57
N ASP A 18 -5.55 -9.81 9.07
CA ASP A 18 -5.25 -8.40 9.13
C ASP A 18 -4.32 -8.02 7.97
N GLN A 19 -4.93 -7.61 6.86
CA GLN A 19 -4.23 -7.24 5.64
C GLN A 19 -5.01 -6.19 4.84
N LEU A 20 -4.29 -5.32 4.14
CA LEU A 20 -4.87 -4.25 3.33
C LEU A 20 -4.12 -4.11 2.00
N LEU A 21 -4.86 -4.10 0.89
CA LEU A 21 -4.34 -3.81 -0.44
C LEU A 21 -4.74 -2.39 -0.86
N LEU A 22 -3.76 -1.50 -1.05
CA LEU A 22 -3.98 -0.13 -1.51
C LEU A 22 -3.57 0.02 -2.98
N LYS A 23 -4.51 0.45 -3.84
CA LYS A 23 -4.24 0.82 -5.24
C LYS A 23 -4.03 2.32 -5.35
N VAL A 24 -2.78 2.74 -5.57
CA VAL A 24 -2.41 4.15 -5.68
C VAL A 24 -2.04 4.50 -7.13
N LYS A 25 -2.62 5.58 -7.65
CA LYS A 25 -2.25 6.11 -8.98
C LYS A 25 -0.83 6.70 -8.94
N GLY A 26 0.07 6.16 -9.75
CA GLY A 26 1.44 6.67 -9.91
C GLY A 26 2.38 5.62 -10.50
N GLY A 27 3.56 6.04 -10.92
CA GLY A 27 4.65 5.12 -11.24
C GLY A 27 5.24 4.50 -9.97
N HIS A 28 6.06 3.45 -10.13
CA HIS A 28 6.62 2.70 -9.00
C HIS A 28 7.33 3.57 -7.96
N ILE A 29 8.23 4.44 -8.39
CA ILE A 29 8.92 5.38 -7.49
C ILE A 29 7.99 6.55 -7.11
N GLY A 30 7.23 7.07 -8.08
CA GLY A 30 6.35 8.22 -7.88
C GLY A 30 5.26 7.99 -6.84
N MET A 31 4.80 6.76 -6.64
CA MET A 31 3.80 6.45 -5.60
C MET A 31 4.39 6.53 -4.18
N MET A 32 5.69 6.26 -4.02
CA MET A 32 6.36 6.24 -2.71
C MET A 32 7.06 7.55 -2.38
N ALA A 33 7.67 8.19 -3.38
CA ALA A 33 8.55 9.35 -3.19
C ALA A 33 8.17 10.56 -4.07
N GLY A 34 7.11 10.48 -4.88
CA GLY A 34 6.64 11.61 -5.66
C GLY A 34 5.90 12.65 -4.81
N SER A 35 5.65 13.83 -5.37
CA SER A 35 4.91 14.92 -4.71
C SER A 35 3.49 14.53 -4.24
N GLY A 36 2.91 13.50 -4.86
CA GLY A 36 1.62 12.93 -4.47
C GLY A 36 1.69 11.93 -3.31
N ALA A 37 2.87 11.41 -2.95
CA ALA A 37 3.01 10.34 -1.96
C ALA A 37 2.62 10.82 -0.56
N LEU A 38 3.16 11.97 -0.12
CA LEU A 38 2.81 12.58 1.17
C LEU A 38 1.32 12.94 1.28
N LYS A 39 0.67 13.25 0.15
CA LYS A 39 -0.73 13.68 0.12
C LYS A 39 -1.72 12.52 0.00
N ARG A 40 -1.29 11.36 -0.48
CA ARG A 40 -2.19 10.24 -0.83
C ARG A 40 -1.74 8.91 -0.28
N THR A 41 -0.49 8.52 -0.47
CA THR A 41 0.02 7.19 -0.08
C THR A 41 0.28 7.11 1.42
N TRP A 42 1.11 8.02 1.93
CA TRP A 42 1.58 7.96 3.32
C TRP A 42 0.48 8.12 4.37
N PRO A 43 -0.52 9.02 4.20
CA PRO A 43 -1.62 9.12 5.18
C PRO A 43 -2.43 7.84 5.32
N GLN A 44 -2.59 7.05 4.26
CA GLN A 44 -3.30 5.77 4.31
C GLN A 44 -2.49 4.69 5.06
N ILE A 45 -1.17 4.67 4.86
CA ILE A 45 -0.25 3.76 5.56
C ILE A 45 -0.22 4.11 7.05
N ASP A 46 -0.06 5.39 7.38
CA ASP A 46 -0.03 5.90 8.74
C ASP A 46 -1.31 5.55 9.51
N ALA A 47 -2.49 5.82 8.93
CA ALA A 47 -3.76 5.48 9.55
C ALA A 47 -3.93 3.97 9.80
N TRP A 48 -3.44 3.11 8.89
CA TRP A 48 -3.50 1.66 9.07
C TRP A 48 -2.56 1.17 10.19
N LEU A 49 -1.34 1.70 10.26
CA LEU A 49 -0.39 1.34 11.30
C LEU A 49 -0.77 1.91 12.68
N ALA A 50 -1.24 3.15 12.74
CA ALA A 50 -1.61 3.82 13.99
C ALA A 50 -2.68 3.04 14.76
N ALA A 51 -3.66 2.46 14.06
CA ALA A 51 -4.71 1.62 14.67
C ALA A 51 -4.21 0.30 15.28
N ARG A 52 -2.91 -0.01 15.15
CA ARG A 52 -2.25 -1.27 15.60
C ARG A 52 -1.03 -1.03 16.48
N SER A 53 -0.74 0.23 16.83
CA SER A 53 0.53 0.64 17.45
C SER A 53 0.39 0.99 18.94
N ASP A 54 -0.60 0.41 19.64
CA ASP A 54 -0.76 0.56 21.09
C ASP A 54 0.45 0.03 21.89
#